data_AF-A0A6J7U4P2-F1
#
_entry.id   AF-A0A6J7U4P2-F1
#
_cell.length_a   1.000
_cell.length_b   1.000
_cell.length_c   1.000
_cell.angle_alpha   90.00
_cell.angle_beta   90.00
_cell.angle_gamma   90.00
#
_symmetry.space_group_name_H-M   'P 1'
#
loop_
_entity.id
_entity.type
_entity.pdbx_description
1 polymer ?
#
loop_
_entity_poly.entity_id
_entity_poly.type
_entity_poly.pdbx_seq_one_letter_code
_entity_poly.pdbx_strand_id
1 'polypeptide(L)'
;MATHRDRAVVTPPAELLARMSVTMKTAIAPNTTGTAKPQAYMAAVVLEKLAKQLELAPAHAAQQASDAESLIADLTRLTASLSLPDGTTAAVSGVSAACNAVSICTLVQALYADRTLLGDDLFAALLSRVRVALRADINRRMEFSA
;
A
#
# COMPACT_ATOMS: atom_id res chain seq x y z
N MET A 1 24.27 -2.39 -46.74
CA MET A 1 24.04 -3.34 -45.64
C MET A 1 23.57 -2.54 -44.43
N ALA A 2 22.25 -2.37 -44.28
CA ALA A 2 21.66 -1.64 -43.16
C ALA A 2 21.37 -2.61 -42.01
N THR A 3 21.97 -2.36 -40.86
CA THR A 3 21.80 -3.07 -39.60
C THR A 3 20.47 -2.67 -38.95
N HIS A 4 19.39 -3.39 -39.24
CA HIS A 4 18.15 -3.31 -38.46
C HIS A 4 18.34 -4.06 -37.14
N ARG A 5 18.92 -3.37 -36.15
CA ARG A 5 18.90 -3.81 -34.76
C ARG A 5 17.53 -3.48 -34.21
N ASP A 6 16.59 -4.40 -34.41
CA ASP A 6 15.24 -4.33 -33.83
C ASP A 6 15.38 -4.52 -32.31
N ARG A 7 15.56 -3.40 -31.61
CA ARG A 7 15.65 -3.35 -30.16
C ARG A 7 14.25 -3.65 -29.66
N ALA A 8 14.02 -4.89 -29.23
CA ALA A 8 12.76 -5.31 -28.62
C ALA A 8 12.34 -4.26 -27.57
N VAL A 9 11.34 -3.46 -27.91
CA VAL A 9 10.79 -2.46 -27.00
C VAL A 9 10.06 -3.24 -25.92
N VAL A 10 10.68 -3.36 -24.76
CA VAL A 10 10.05 -3.97 -23.58
C VAL A 10 8.88 -3.08 -23.18
N THR A 11 7.67 -3.50 -23.52
CA THR A 11 6.45 -2.81 -23.11
C THR A 11 6.29 -2.95 -21.59
N PRO A 12 6.07 -1.86 -20.84
CA PRO A 12 5.81 -1.93 -19.41
C PRO A 12 4.61 -2.86 -19.11
N PRO A 13 4.65 -3.65 -18.02
CA PRO A 13 3.59 -4.61 -17.71
C PRO A 13 2.19 -3.99 -17.65
N ALA A 14 2.04 -2.79 -17.08
CA ALA A 14 0.76 -2.09 -17.03
C ALA A 14 0.19 -1.79 -18.43
N GLU A 15 1.03 -1.31 -19.34
CA GLU A 15 0.65 -0.99 -20.71
C GLU A 15 0.30 -2.27 -21.50
N LEU A 16 1.05 -3.35 -21.30
CA LEU A 16 0.74 -4.65 -21.91
C LEU A 16 -0.64 -5.16 -21.46
N LEU A 17 -0.92 -5.15 -20.16
CA LEU A 17 -2.22 -5.59 -19.62
C LEU A 17 -3.38 -4.72 -20.12
N ALA A 18 -3.19 -3.40 -20.20
CA ALA A 18 -4.20 -2.48 -20.75
C ALA A 18 -4.50 -2.79 -22.22
N ARG A 19 -3.46 -3.02 -23.04
CA ARG A 19 -3.63 -3.42 -24.45
C ARG A 19 -4.32 -4.77 -24.59
N MET A 20 -4.00 -5.73 -23.73
CA MET A 20 -4.67 -7.04 -23.70
C MET A 20 -6.15 -6.89 -23.35
N SER A 21 -6.49 -6.06 -22.36
CA SER A 21 -7.89 -5.77 -22.01
C SER A 21 -8.68 -5.21 -23.19
N VAL A 22 -8.12 -4.22 -23.90
CA VAL A 22 -8.74 -3.65 -25.11
C VAL A 22 -8.94 -4.74 -26.17
N THR A 23 -7.91 -5.54 -26.44
CA THR A 23 -7.98 -6.65 -27.41
C THR A 23 -9.07 -7.67 -27.04
N MET A 24 -9.19 -8.00 -25.74
CA MET A 24 -10.25 -8.89 -25.26
C MET A 24 -11.64 -8.30 -25.54
N LYS A 25 -11.85 -7.00 -25.29
CA LYS A 25 -13.15 -6.33 -25.50
C LYS A 25 -13.50 -6.14 -26.97
N THR A 26 -12.53 -5.81 -27.82
CA THR A 26 -12.79 -5.38 -29.21
C THR A 26 -12.62 -6.49 -30.24
N ALA A 27 -11.73 -7.45 -29.99
CA ALA A 27 -11.41 -8.51 -30.96
C ALA A 27 -11.85 -9.91 -30.52
N ILE A 28 -11.82 -10.22 -29.22
CA ILE A 28 -12.12 -11.59 -28.75
C ILE A 28 -13.59 -11.73 -28.36
N ALA A 29 -14.07 -10.93 -27.41
CA ALA A 29 -15.41 -11.06 -26.86
C ALA A 29 -16.53 -10.99 -27.92
N PRO A 30 -16.48 -10.11 -28.94
CA PRO A 30 -17.49 -10.08 -30.01
C PRO A 30 -17.56 -11.35 -30.84
N ASN A 31 -16.44 -12.07 -30.97
CA ASN A 31 -16.29 -13.28 -31.79
C ASN A 31 -16.49 -14.58 -30.98
N THR A 32 -16.93 -14.49 -29.72
CA THR A 32 -17.22 -15.64 -28.86
C THR A 32 -18.72 -15.75 -28.58
N THR A 33 -19.18 -16.96 -28.26
CA THR A 33 -20.60 -17.28 -28.02
C THR A 33 -20.79 -18.04 -26.71
N GLY A 34 -22.05 -18.15 -26.27
CA GLY A 34 -22.39 -18.84 -25.03
C GLY A 34 -21.71 -18.23 -23.80
N THR A 35 -21.18 -19.08 -22.93
CA THR A 35 -20.52 -18.68 -21.68
C THR A 35 -19.15 -18.04 -21.89
N ALA A 36 -18.50 -18.25 -23.05
CA ALA A 36 -17.19 -17.69 -23.34
C ALA A 36 -17.22 -16.16 -23.52
N LYS A 37 -18.33 -15.62 -24.03
CA LYS A 37 -18.51 -14.17 -24.21
C LYS A 37 -18.46 -13.37 -22.90
N PRO A 38 -19.30 -13.65 -21.89
CA PRO A 38 -19.21 -12.97 -20.60
C PRO A 38 -17.86 -13.23 -19.89
N GLN A 39 -17.28 -14.42 -20.03
CA GLN A 39 -15.93 -14.71 -19.49
C GLN A 39 -14.85 -13.82 -20.12
N ALA A 40 -14.89 -13.58 -21.43
CA ALA A 40 -13.95 -12.70 -22.11
C ALA A 40 -14.07 -11.25 -21.63
N TYR A 41 -15.28 -10.75 -21.40
CA TYR A 41 -15.49 -9.43 -20.81
C TYR A 41 -15.01 -9.35 -19.35
N MET A 42 -15.28 -10.38 -18.52
CA MET A 42 -14.77 -10.42 -17.14
C MET A 42 -13.25 -10.44 -17.09
N ALA A 43 -12.61 -11.25 -17.93
CA ALA A 43 -11.15 -11.30 -18.04
C ALA A 43 -10.58 -9.94 -18.45
N ALA A 44 -11.22 -9.24 -19.40
CA ALA A 44 -10.80 -7.89 -19.77
C ALA A 44 -10.87 -6.89 -18.60
N VAL A 45 -11.92 -6.95 -17.78
CA VAL A 45 -12.06 -6.11 -16.58
C VAL A 45 -10.98 -6.44 -15.54
N VAL A 46 -10.66 -7.72 -15.34
CA VAL A 46 -9.56 -8.13 -14.46
C VAL A 46 -8.22 -7.58 -14.96
N LEU A 47 -7.93 -7.70 -16.26
CA LEU A 47 -6.70 -7.19 -16.87
C LEU A 47 -6.59 -5.66 -16.73
N GLU A 48 -7.68 -4.93 -16.96
CA GLU A 48 -7.74 -3.47 -16.79
C GLU A 48 -7.47 -3.07 -15.34
N LYS A 49 -8.08 -3.77 -14.38
CA LYS A 49 -7.85 -3.52 -12.95
C LYS A 49 -6.40 -3.78 -12.56
N LEU A 50 -5.81 -4.89 -13.01
CA LEU A 50 -4.40 -5.21 -12.75
C LEU A 50 -3.45 -4.19 -13.41
N ALA A 51 -3.76 -3.73 -14.62
CA ALA A 51 -2.99 -2.68 -15.29
C ALA A 51 -2.96 -1.41 -14.43
N LYS A 52 -4.12 -0.98 -13.91
CA LYS A 52 -4.22 0.21 -13.07
C LYS A 52 -3.48 0.05 -11.74
N GLN A 53 -3.54 -1.13 -11.13
CA GLN A 53 -2.78 -1.43 -9.91
C GLN A 53 -1.27 -1.30 -10.13
N LEU A 54 -0.76 -1.84 -11.23
CA LEU A 54 0.67 -1.75 -11.57
C LEU A 54 1.10 -0.32 -11.89
N GLU A 55 0.24 0.46 -12.56
CA GLU A 55 0.49 1.87 -12.88
C GLU A 55 0.63 2.73 -11.60
N LEU A 56 -0.23 2.50 -10.61
CA LEU A 56 -0.27 3.29 -9.37
C LEU A 56 0.73 2.79 -8.31
N ALA A 57 1.20 1.55 -8.39
CA ALA A 57 2.07 0.94 -7.38
C ALA A 57 3.31 1.79 -7.02
N PRO A 58 4.04 2.41 -7.96
CA PRO A 58 5.19 3.25 -7.61
C PRO A 58 4.82 4.48 -6.79
N ALA A 59 3.72 5.16 -7.16
CA ALA A 59 3.25 6.34 -6.44
C ALA A 59 2.76 5.97 -5.03
N HIS A 60 2.03 4.86 -4.91
CA HIS A 60 1.59 4.34 -3.61
C HIS A 60 2.78 3.94 -2.73
N ALA A 61 3.79 3.28 -3.28
CA ALA A 61 5.00 2.90 -2.55
C ALA A 61 5.79 4.13 -2.06
N ALA A 62 5.95 5.16 -2.90
CA ALA A 62 6.61 6.40 -2.51
C ALA A 62 5.84 7.12 -1.39
N GLN A 63 4.52 7.20 -1.49
CA GLN A 63 3.70 7.80 -0.45
C GLN A 63 3.72 6.95 0.84
N GLN A 64 3.77 5.62 0.74
CA GLN A 64 3.84 4.75 1.91
C GLN A 64 5.16 4.94 2.68
N ALA A 65 6.27 5.12 1.96
CA ALA A 65 7.55 5.48 2.57
C ALA A 65 7.47 6.84 3.28
N SER A 66 6.89 7.86 2.63
CA SER A 66 6.72 9.19 3.23
C SER A 66 5.85 9.18 4.49
N ASP A 67 4.77 8.40 4.50
CA ASP A 67 3.91 8.26 5.68
C ASP A 67 4.63 7.52 6.82
N ALA A 68 5.42 6.49 6.49
CA ALA A 68 6.24 5.77 7.47
C ALA A 68 7.28 6.70 8.12
N GLU A 69 8.00 7.47 7.31
CA GLU A 69 8.93 8.49 7.80
C GLU A 69 8.24 9.51 8.70
N SER A 70 7.05 9.98 8.30
CA SER A 70 6.25 10.93 9.08
C SER A 70 5.81 10.34 10.42
N LEU A 71 5.36 9.09 10.45
CA LEU A 71 5.00 8.38 11.68
C LEU A 71 6.21 8.22 12.60
N ILE A 72 7.35 7.78 12.08
CA ILE A 72 8.59 7.62 12.86
C ILE A 72 9.03 8.96 13.45
N ALA A 73 8.99 10.03 12.65
CA ALA A 73 9.35 11.37 13.13
C ALA A 73 8.41 11.86 14.23
N ASP A 74 7.10 11.62 14.09
CA ASP A 74 6.11 11.99 15.09
C ASP A 74 6.26 11.18 16.39
N LEU A 75 6.47 9.87 16.29
CA LEU A 75 6.74 9.01 17.45
C LEU A 75 8.01 9.47 18.17
N THR A 76 9.11 9.63 17.43
CA THR A 76 10.39 10.12 17.97
C THR A 76 10.22 11.44 18.71
N ARG A 77 9.49 12.40 18.12
CA ARG A 77 9.24 13.71 18.74
C ARG A 77 8.43 13.61 20.02
N LEU A 78 7.39 12.77 20.02
CA LEU A 78 6.52 12.59 21.19
C LEU A 78 7.24 11.87 22.34
N THR A 79 8.27 11.08 22.05
CA THR A 79 8.93 10.23 23.05
C THR A 79 10.33 10.70 23.45
N ALA A 80 10.91 11.69 22.74
CA ALA A 80 12.30 12.13 22.90
C ALA A 80 12.70 12.55 24.34
N SER A 81 11.75 13.07 25.11
CA SER A 81 12.00 13.60 26.46
C SER A 81 11.22 12.85 27.55
N LEU A 82 10.69 11.67 27.25
CA LEU A 82 9.84 10.91 28.16
C LEU A 82 10.50 9.60 28.57
N SER A 83 10.40 9.27 29.85
CA SER A 83 10.69 7.92 30.32
C SER A 83 9.47 7.06 30.02
N LEU A 84 9.54 6.30 28.94
CA LEU A 84 8.50 5.35 28.57
C LEU A 84 8.68 4.02 29.31
N PRO A 85 7.60 3.26 29.53
CA PRO A 85 7.70 1.86 29.94
C PRO A 85 8.49 1.04 28.92
N ASP A 86 9.18 0.00 29.39
CA ASP A 86 10.08 -0.82 28.55
C ASP A 86 9.36 -1.44 27.35
N GLY A 87 8.11 -1.90 27.55
CA GLY A 87 7.27 -2.48 26.50
C GLY A 87 6.99 -1.49 25.37
N THR A 88 6.52 -0.29 25.73
CA THR A 88 6.29 0.80 24.77
C THR A 88 7.59 1.27 24.10
N THR A 89 8.70 1.37 24.84
CA THR A 89 10.02 1.76 24.30
C THR A 89 10.51 0.79 23.23
N ALA A 90 10.43 -0.52 23.51
CA ALA A 90 10.80 -1.57 22.57
C ALA A 90 9.91 -1.54 21.33
N ALA A 91 8.60 -1.32 21.51
CA ALA A 91 7.66 -1.28 20.41
C ALA A 91 7.85 -0.04 19.50
N VAL A 92 8.11 1.14 20.07
CA VAL A 92 8.47 2.35 19.31
C VAL A 92 9.75 2.12 18.51
N SER A 93 10.77 1.51 19.13
CA SER A 93 12.02 1.17 18.45
C SER A 93 11.81 0.18 17.30
N GLY A 94 10.91 -0.80 17.47
CA GLY A 94 10.52 -1.74 16.43
C GLY A 94 9.83 -1.07 15.24
N VAL A 95 8.99 -0.06 15.48
CA VAL A 95 8.39 0.75 14.41
C VAL A 95 9.47 1.57 13.68
N SER A 96 10.39 2.21 14.40
CA SER A 96 11.50 2.94 13.79
C SER A 96 12.41 2.07 12.94
N ALA A 97 12.58 0.78 13.30
CA ALA A 97 13.44 -0.14 12.57
C ALA A 97 12.80 -0.70 11.28
N ALA A 98 11.49 -0.95 11.28
CA ALA A 98 10.85 -1.68 10.18
C ALA A 98 9.56 -1.06 9.63
N CYS A 99 8.82 -0.31 10.45
CA CYS A 99 7.54 0.34 10.13
C CYS A 99 6.57 -0.52 9.28
N ASN A 100 6.48 -1.80 9.60
CA ASN A 100 5.61 -2.76 8.94
C ASN A 100 4.39 -3.11 9.81
N ALA A 101 3.44 -3.86 9.26
CA ALA A 101 2.20 -4.22 9.94
C ALA A 101 2.44 -4.90 11.31
N VAL A 102 3.45 -5.78 11.41
CA VAL A 102 3.79 -6.46 12.67
C VAL A 102 4.25 -5.44 13.71
N SER A 103 5.21 -4.57 13.36
CA SER A 103 5.71 -3.55 14.28
C SER A 103 4.63 -2.58 14.74
N ILE A 104 3.71 -2.19 13.86
CA ILE A 104 2.58 -1.32 14.21
C ILE A 104 1.60 -2.04 15.14
N CYS A 105 1.27 -3.31 14.87
CA CYS A 105 0.43 -4.10 15.77
C CYS A 105 1.06 -4.26 17.15
N THR A 106 2.36 -4.54 17.23
CA THR A 106 3.10 -4.61 18.49
C THR A 106 3.05 -3.29 19.24
N LEU A 107 3.22 -2.15 18.54
CA LEU A 107 3.07 -0.83 19.15
C LEU A 107 1.68 -0.62 19.74
N VAL A 108 0.62 -0.90 18.97
CA VAL A 108 -0.75 -0.75 19.48
C VAL A 108 -0.97 -1.61 20.72
N GLN A 109 -0.52 -2.87 20.72
CA GLN A 109 -0.62 -3.75 21.88
C GLN A 109 0.12 -3.19 23.10
N ALA A 110 1.36 -2.72 22.93
CA ALA A 110 2.15 -2.11 23.99
C ALA A 110 1.48 -0.85 24.57
N LEU A 111 0.95 0.03 23.71
CA LEU A 111 0.22 1.23 24.15
C LEU A 111 -0.99 0.88 25.04
N TYR A 112 -1.73 -0.18 24.69
CA TYR A 112 -2.87 -0.61 25.50
C TYR A 112 -2.44 -1.31 26.80
N ALA A 113 -1.36 -2.09 26.78
CA ALA A 113 -0.82 -2.73 27.98
C ALA A 113 -0.28 -1.71 28.99
N ASP A 114 0.40 -0.67 28.49
CA ASP A 114 1.06 0.35 29.31
C ASP A 114 0.18 1.60 29.54
N ARG A 115 -1.10 1.57 29.17
CA ARG A 115 -1.97 2.75 29.15
C ARG A 115 -1.97 3.53 30.46
N THR A 116 -2.03 2.84 31.59
CA THR A 116 -2.05 3.46 32.92
C THR A 116 -0.75 4.18 33.25
N LEU A 117 0.38 3.64 32.80
CA LEU A 117 1.72 4.22 33.01
C LEU A 117 2.00 5.39 32.07
N LEU A 118 1.46 5.33 30.83
CA LEU A 118 1.58 6.41 29.86
C LEU A 118 0.75 7.64 30.24
N GLY A 119 -0.38 7.42 30.93
CA GLY A 119 -1.38 8.45 31.15
C GLY A 119 -2.21 8.72 29.90
N ASP A 120 -3.43 9.24 30.09
CA ASP A 120 -4.41 9.38 29.01
C ASP A 120 -3.94 10.31 27.89
N ASP A 121 -3.25 11.42 28.20
CA ASP A 121 -2.81 12.41 27.21
C ASP A 121 -1.76 11.83 26.24
N LEU A 122 -0.72 11.19 26.78
CA LEU A 122 0.35 10.60 25.97
C LEU A 122 -0.16 9.38 25.19
N PHE A 123 -0.96 8.53 25.84
CA PHE A 123 -1.61 7.40 25.18
C PHE A 123 -2.46 7.86 23.99
N ALA A 124 -3.31 8.88 24.20
CA ALA A 124 -4.16 9.43 23.14
C ALA A 124 -3.32 10.06 22.02
N ALA A 125 -2.26 10.79 22.35
CA ALA A 125 -1.36 11.40 21.37
C ALA A 125 -0.69 10.33 20.48
N LEU A 126 -0.09 9.30 21.07
CA LEU A 126 0.58 8.22 20.35
C LEU A 126 -0.40 7.42 19.49
N LEU A 127 -1.54 7.03 20.07
CA LEU A 127 -2.55 6.24 19.36
C LEU A 127 -3.19 7.03 18.21
N SER A 128 -3.37 8.34 18.36
CA SER A 128 -3.87 9.22 17.29
C SER A 128 -2.94 9.21 16.08
N ARG A 129 -1.62 9.30 16.28
CA ARG A 129 -0.63 9.24 15.18
C ARG A 129 -0.67 7.91 14.43
N VAL A 130 -0.74 6.80 15.17
CA VAL A 130 -0.86 5.47 14.56
C VAL A 130 -2.15 5.35 13.75
N ARG A 131 -3.28 5.84 14.26
CA ARG A 131 -4.57 5.80 13.55
C ARG A 131 -4.57 6.62 12.26
N VAL A 132 -3.96 7.79 12.26
CA VAL A 132 -3.83 8.63 11.06
C VAL A 132 -3.04 7.89 9.98
N ALA A 133 -1.90 7.29 10.34
CA ALA A 133 -1.09 6.51 9.40
C ALA A 133 -1.85 5.29 8.83
N LEU A 134 -2.55 4.54 9.69
CA LEU A 134 -3.37 3.40 9.25
C LEU A 134 -4.53 3.82 8.34
N ARG A 135 -5.18 4.97 8.63
CA ARG A 135 -6.27 5.47 7.79
C ARG A 135 -5.77 5.88 6.40
N ALA A 136 -4.61 6.51 6.32
CA ALA A 136 -3.97 6.85 5.05
C ALA A 136 -3.66 5.59 4.22
N ASP A 137 -3.12 4.54 4.85
CA ASP A 137 -2.89 3.25 4.20
C ASP A 137 -4.18 2.62 3.66
N ILE A 138 -5.24 2.56 4.49
CA ILE A 138 -6.54 2.01 4.07
C ILE A 138 -7.13 2.79 2.89
N ASN A 139 -7.12 4.12 2.94
CA ASN A 139 -7.68 4.96 1.88
C ASN A 139 -7.01 4.68 0.54
N ARG A 140 -5.67 4.52 0.50
CA ARG A 140 -4.95 4.15 -0.73
C ARG A 140 -5.35 2.79 -1.27
N ARG A 141 -5.46 1.78 -0.40
CA ARG A 141 -5.88 0.44 -0.82
C ARG A 141 -7.31 0.43 -1.39
N MET A 142 -8.16 1.36 -0.92
CA MET A 142 -9.51 1.53 -1.44
C MET A 142 -9.55 2.18 -2.83
N GLU A 143 -8.51 2.91 -3.27
CA GLU A 143 -8.44 3.47 -4.64
C GLU A 143 -8.47 2.38 -5.73
N PHE A 144 -8.12 1.13 -5.38
CA PHE A 144 -8.18 -0.02 -6.29
C PHE A 144 -9.54 -0.73 -6.30
N SER A 145 -10.46 -0.35 -5.42
CA SER A 145 -11.74 -1.05 -5.22
C SER A 145 -12.95 -0.31 -5.79
N ALA A 146 -12.76 0.94 -6.24
CA ALA A 146 -13.72 1.72 -7.02
C ALA A 146 -13.54 1.46 -8.53
#